data_AF-A0A519HKP0-F1
#
_entry.id   AF-A0A519HKP0-F1
#
_cell.length_a   1.000
_cell.length_b   1.000
_cell.length_c   1.000
_cell.angle_alpha   90.00
_cell.angle_beta   90.00
_cell.angle_gamma   90.00
#
_symmetry.space_group_name_H-M   'P 1'
#
loop_
_entity.id
_entity.type
_entity.pdbx_description
1 polymer ?
#
loop_
_entity_poly.entity_id
_entity_poly.type
_entity_poly.pdbx_seq_one_letter_code
_entity_poly.pdbx_strand_id
1 'polypeptide(L)'
;MSLFSLRKAPSSSPASESAVNTPPSPKSAGAHAAHPLDAVTGGAFSAPTSGERAARIRTWLATEPALEQMNEVFKELSHRDHGAAKPLKEKLDEVKRQKSQEQMSVEWAQKAQTMIEQPRLNLADALAWQRDAARAGAPLSREPLAALKQALAERVKAIEDLQHRVQVEREAAVLMAQRIEVLSTKPWREAQQMAEALRADVDQWQQQAGALTQDPQWASVDVKFPPMLDASRQQLQIVWDAFGAALAQT
;
A
#
# COMPACT_ATOMS: atom_id res chain seq x y z
N MET A 1 -72.50 -37.42 27.78
CA MET A 1 -73.02 -37.61 26.41
C MET A 1 -71.90 -38.17 25.55
N SER A 2 -72.11 -39.35 25.00
CA SER A 2 -71.26 -40.00 24.01
C SER A 2 -71.07 -39.15 22.76
N LEU A 3 -69.95 -39.37 22.06
CA LEU A 3 -69.83 -39.90 20.67
C LEU A 3 -68.32 -39.75 20.30
N PHE A 4 -67.52 -40.83 20.33
CA PHE A 4 -67.14 -41.72 19.19
C PHE A 4 -66.76 -40.94 17.90
N SER A 5 -65.74 -41.25 17.08
CA SER A 5 -64.56 -42.14 17.10
C SER A 5 -63.94 -42.09 15.69
N LEU A 6 -62.63 -42.35 15.59
CA LEU A 6 -61.89 -43.06 14.52
C LEU A 6 -61.81 -42.54 13.05
N ARG A 7 -60.57 -42.48 12.53
CA ARG A 7 -59.99 -43.30 11.41
C ARG A 7 -58.57 -42.78 11.09
N LYS A 8 -57.46 -43.52 11.25
CA LYS A 8 -56.95 -44.75 10.60
C LYS A 8 -56.77 -44.60 9.07
N ALA A 9 -55.52 -44.46 8.64
CA ALA A 9 -55.07 -44.68 7.27
C ALA A 9 -54.38 -46.05 7.15
N PRO A 10 -54.64 -46.83 6.09
CA PRO A 10 -53.79 -47.95 5.72
C PRO A 10 -53.12 -47.75 4.35
N SER A 11 -51.89 -48.24 4.27
CA SER A 11 -51.13 -48.55 3.04
C SER A 11 -51.72 -49.76 2.31
N SER A 12 -51.65 -49.77 0.97
CA SER A 12 -51.30 -50.99 0.21
C SER A 12 -51.01 -50.65 -1.26
N SER A 13 -49.88 -51.18 -1.75
CA SER A 13 -49.55 -51.31 -3.18
C SER A 13 -50.46 -52.35 -3.85
N PRO A 14 -50.39 -52.48 -5.19
CA PRO A 14 -49.71 -53.67 -5.72
C PRO A 14 -48.82 -53.39 -6.94
N ALA A 15 -47.91 -54.33 -7.18
CA ALA A 15 -47.02 -54.42 -8.33
C ALA A 15 -47.61 -55.35 -9.40
N SER A 16 -47.28 -55.05 -10.67
CA SER A 16 -46.82 -55.96 -11.75
C SER A 16 -47.40 -55.56 -13.10
N GLU A 17 -46.55 -55.30 -14.10
CA GLU A 17 -46.45 -56.14 -15.31
C GLU A 17 -45.41 -55.60 -16.30
N SER A 18 -44.65 -56.55 -16.85
CA SER A 18 -43.58 -56.37 -17.82
C SER A 18 -44.12 -56.20 -19.23
N ALA A 19 -43.61 -55.20 -19.97
CA ALA A 19 -43.70 -55.18 -21.42
C ALA A 19 -42.37 -54.69 -22.03
N VAL A 20 -41.69 -55.61 -22.71
CA VAL A 20 -40.54 -55.38 -23.58
C VAL A 20 -40.92 -54.38 -24.67
N ASN A 21 -40.14 -53.31 -24.83
CA ASN A 21 -40.05 -52.62 -26.11
C ASN A 21 -38.62 -52.11 -26.35
N THR A 22 -38.15 -52.41 -27.55
CA THR A 22 -36.82 -52.29 -28.17
C THR A 22 -36.30 -50.84 -28.16
N PRO A 23 -34.97 -50.62 -28.17
CA PRO A 23 -34.39 -49.28 -28.10
C PRO A 23 -34.51 -48.56 -29.46
N PRO A 24 -34.88 -47.27 -29.51
CA PRO A 24 -34.65 -46.49 -30.71
C PRO A 24 -33.15 -46.21 -30.83
N SER A 25 -32.59 -46.65 -31.96
CA SER A 25 -31.24 -46.34 -32.42
C SER A 25 -30.98 -44.82 -32.34
N PRO A 26 -29.73 -44.40 -32.05
CA PRO A 26 -29.40 -42.98 -31.96
C PRO A 26 -29.63 -42.34 -33.31
N LYS A 27 -30.51 -41.32 -33.35
CA LYS A 27 -30.58 -40.41 -34.49
C LYS A 27 -29.18 -39.86 -34.69
N SER A 28 -28.63 -40.11 -35.88
CA SER A 28 -27.43 -39.50 -36.40
C SER A 28 -27.41 -38.02 -36.04
N ALA A 29 -26.50 -37.64 -35.15
CA ALA A 29 -26.13 -36.25 -34.98
C ALA A 29 -25.70 -35.76 -36.36
N GLY A 30 -26.52 -34.89 -36.96
CA GLY A 30 -26.13 -34.19 -38.17
C GLY A 30 -24.77 -33.56 -37.89
N ALA A 31 -23.84 -33.72 -38.82
CA ALA A 31 -22.57 -33.02 -38.77
C ALA A 31 -22.90 -31.52 -38.68
N HIS A 32 -22.87 -30.99 -37.45
CA HIS A 32 -22.82 -29.55 -37.25
C HIS A 32 -21.55 -29.12 -37.97
N ALA A 33 -21.69 -28.36 -39.05
CA ALA A 33 -20.56 -27.79 -39.75
C ALA A 33 -19.64 -27.17 -38.69
N ALA A 34 -18.37 -27.57 -38.71
CA ALA A 34 -17.40 -27.10 -37.74
C ALA A 34 -17.43 -25.56 -37.76
N HIS A 35 -17.57 -24.95 -36.59
CA HIS A 35 -17.60 -23.50 -36.50
C HIS A 35 -16.23 -22.97 -36.97
N PRO A 36 -16.14 -21.86 -37.71
CA PRO A 36 -14.85 -21.33 -38.17
C PRO A 36 -13.83 -21.14 -37.03
N LEU A 37 -14.30 -20.74 -35.85
CA LEU A 37 -13.47 -20.56 -34.64
C LEU A 37 -13.08 -21.87 -33.93
N ASP A 38 -13.58 -23.02 -34.36
CA ASP A 38 -13.18 -24.32 -33.79
C ASP A 38 -11.71 -24.65 -34.09
N ALA A 39 -11.17 -24.17 -35.22
CA ALA A 39 -9.78 -24.37 -35.60
C ALA A 39 -8.81 -23.76 -34.57
N VAL A 40 -9.18 -22.61 -33.99
CA VAL A 40 -8.36 -21.89 -33.00
C VAL A 40 -8.70 -22.28 -31.56
N THR A 41 -9.97 -22.58 -31.26
CA THR A 41 -10.44 -22.90 -29.89
C THR A 41 -10.38 -24.38 -29.53
N GLY A 42 -9.83 -25.23 -30.40
CA GLY A 42 -9.75 -26.67 -30.17
C GLY A 42 -11.12 -27.36 -30.18
N GLY A 43 -12.06 -26.85 -30.98
CA GLY A 43 -13.42 -27.39 -31.08
C GLY A 43 -14.39 -26.88 -30.00
N ALA A 44 -14.17 -25.72 -29.38
CA ALA A 44 -15.02 -25.24 -28.29
C ALA A 44 -16.48 -24.94 -28.71
N PHE A 45 -16.75 -24.67 -29.99
CA PHE A 45 -18.10 -24.51 -30.51
C PHE A 45 -18.70 -25.83 -30.96
N SER A 46 -17.91 -26.79 -31.43
CA SER A 46 -18.42 -28.12 -31.78
C SER A 46 -18.61 -29.06 -30.58
N ALA A 47 -18.18 -28.68 -29.37
CA ALA A 47 -18.32 -29.56 -28.20
C ALA A 47 -19.80 -29.75 -27.79
N PRO A 48 -20.21 -30.99 -27.47
CA PRO A 48 -21.61 -31.33 -27.18
C PRO A 48 -22.11 -30.73 -25.86
N THR A 49 -21.28 -30.71 -24.82
CA THR A 49 -21.67 -30.26 -23.47
C THR A 49 -21.04 -28.90 -23.12
N SER A 50 -21.74 -28.10 -22.30
CA SER A 50 -21.21 -26.81 -21.80
C SER A 50 -19.89 -26.98 -21.03
N GLY A 51 -19.76 -28.08 -20.28
CA GLY A 51 -18.54 -28.42 -19.55
C GLY A 51 -17.34 -28.66 -20.47
N GLU A 52 -17.52 -29.41 -21.56
CA GLU A 52 -16.47 -29.63 -22.56
C GLU A 52 -16.12 -28.35 -23.31
N ARG A 53 -17.12 -27.52 -23.64
CA ARG A 53 -16.88 -26.19 -24.25
C ARG A 53 -16.02 -25.33 -23.32
N ALA A 54 -16.40 -25.22 -22.04
CA ALA A 54 -15.64 -24.46 -21.04
C ALA A 54 -14.21 -24.99 -20.86
N ALA A 55 -14.02 -26.32 -20.86
CA ALA A 55 -12.71 -26.93 -20.75
C ALA A 55 -11.80 -26.57 -21.95
N ARG A 56 -12.33 -26.68 -23.18
CA ARG A 56 -11.62 -26.29 -24.41
C ARG A 56 -11.27 -24.80 -24.42
N ILE A 57 -12.16 -23.93 -23.95
CA ILE A 57 -11.88 -22.50 -23.78
C ILE A 57 -10.77 -22.26 -22.77
N ARG A 58 -10.74 -22.96 -21.63
CA ARG A 58 -9.63 -22.82 -20.66
C ARG A 58 -8.30 -23.28 -21.26
N THR A 59 -8.29 -24.40 -21.98
CA THR A 59 -7.10 -24.89 -22.69
C THR A 59 -6.62 -23.89 -23.73
N TRP A 60 -7.53 -23.31 -24.51
CA TRP A 60 -7.21 -22.28 -25.48
C TRP A 60 -6.68 -21.00 -24.82
N LEU A 61 -7.30 -20.51 -23.74
CA LEU A 61 -6.85 -19.34 -22.99
C LEU A 61 -5.43 -19.51 -22.40
N ALA A 62 -5.02 -20.75 -22.09
CA ALA A 62 -3.67 -21.04 -21.62
C ALA A 62 -2.59 -20.88 -22.71
N THR A 63 -2.99 -20.77 -23.99
CA THR A 63 -2.08 -20.44 -25.10
C THR A 63 -1.86 -18.94 -25.28
N GLU A 64 -2.43 -18.11 -24.39
CA GLU A 64 -2.34 -16.64 -24.41
C GLU A 64 -2.76 -16.03 -25.76
N PRO A 65 -3.99 -16.29 -26.24
CA PRO A 65 -4.47 -15.75 -27.50
C PRO A 65 -4.54 -14.22 -27.46
N ALA A 66 -4.41 -13.60 -28.64
CA ALA A 66 -4.50 -12.15 -28.79
C ALA A 66 -5.88 -11.60 -28.35
N LEU A 67 -5.90 -10.38 -27.83
CA LEU A 67 -7.12 -9.73 -27.32
C LEU A 67 -8.25 -9.67 -28.36
N GLU A 68 -7.91 -9.46 -29.63
CA GLU A 68 -8.88 -9.45 -30.74
C GLU A 68 -9.57 -10.80 -30.90
N GLN A 69 -8.81 -11.89 -30.90
CA GLN A 69 -9.34 -13.25 -30.99
C GLN A 69 -10.19 -13.61 -29.77
N MET A 70 -9.78 -13.19 -28.58
CA MET A 70 -10.58 -13.34 -27.36
C MET A 70 -11.93 -12.63 -27.46
N ASN A 71 -11.97 -11.41 -28.00
CA ASN A 71 -13.22 -10.67 -28.20
C ASN A 71 -14.12 -11.33 -29.24
N GLU A 72 -13.56 -11.82 -30.35
CA GLU A 72 -14.29 -12.53 -31.40
C GLU A 72 -14.93 -13.82 -30.88
N VAL A 73 -14.14 -14.67 -30.21
CA VAL A 73 -14.64 -15.90 -29.59
C VAL A 73 -15.68 -15.60 -28.50
N PHE A 74 -15.48 -14.55 -27.70
CA PHE A 74 -16.45 -14.17 -26.66
C PHE A 74 -17.78 -13.71 -27.27
N LYS A 75 -17.73 -12.91 -28.34
CA LYS A 75 -18.92 -12.44 -29.06
C LYS A 75 -19.76 -13.63 -29.53
N GLU A 76 -19.16 -14.57 -30.24
CA GLU A 76 -19.87 -15.74 -30.78
C GLU A 76 -20.30 -16.73 -29.67
N LEU A 77 -19.43 -17.02 -28.70
CA LEU A 77 -19.70 -18.03 -27.68
C LEU A 77 -20.73 -17.54 -26.64
N SER A 78 -20.72 -16.25 -26.28
CA SER A 78 -21.62 -15.71 -25.25
C SER A 78 -23.10 -15.74 -25.66
N HIS A 79 -23.41 -15.63 -26.96
CA HIS A 79 -24.77 -15.79 -27.49
C HIS A 79 -25.25 -17.25 -27.44
N ARG A 80 -24.33 -18.20 -27.61
CA ARG A 80 -24.66 -19.63 -27.67
C ARG A 80 -24.65 -20.31 -26.32
N ASP A 81 -23.67 -20.00 -25.47
CA ASP A 81 -23.48 -20.61 -24.16
C ASP A 81 -22.77 -19.65 -23.21
N HIS A 82 -23.59 -18.95 -22.41
CA HIS A 82 -23.08 -18.01 -21.42
C HIS A 82 -22.20 -18.68 -20.34
N GLY A 83 -22.47 -19.95 -20.01
CA GLY A 83 -21.71 -20.72 -19.02
C GLY A 83 -20.30 -21.04 -19.50
N ALA A 84 -20.18 -21.49 -20.75
CA ALA A 84 -18.89 -21.78 -21.38
C ALA A 84 -18.07 -20.51 -21.69
N ALA A 85 -18.73 -19.36 -21.87
CA ALA A 85 -18.08 -18.07 -22.08
C ALA A 85 -17.52 -17.43 -20.79
N LYS A 86 -17.89 -17.91 -19.58
CA LYS A 86 -17.47 -17.30 -18.30
C LYS A 86 -15.94 -17.17 -18.15
N PRO A 87 -15.12 -18.20 -18.39
CA PRO A 87 -13.66 -18.09 -18.23
C PRO A 87 -13.05 -17.04 -19.18
N LEU A 88 -13.65 -16.88 -20.36
CA LEU A 88 -13.21 -15.90 -21.35
C LEU A 88 -13.60 -14.47 -20.94
N LYS A 89 -14.80 -14.29 -20.39
CA LYS A 89 -15.23 -13.02 -19.80
C LYS A 89 -14.31 -12.58 -18.67
N GLU A 90 -14.04 -13.50 -17.73
CA GLU A 90 -13.15 -13.23 -16.59
C GLU A 90 -11.74 -12.82 -17.05
N LYS A 91 -11.19 -13.49 -18.08
CA LYS A 91 -9.90 -13.13 -18.65
C LYS A 91 -9.93 -11.75 -19.33
N LEU A 92 -10.97 -11.43 -20.10
CA LEU A 92 -11.14 -10.11 -20.74
C LEU A 92 -11.26 -8.98 -19.70
N ASP A 93 -12.03 -9.20 -18.63
CA ASP A 93 -12.19 -8.23 -17.54
C ASP A 93 -10.88 -8.06 -16.76
N GLU A 94 -10.11 -9.13 -16.56
CA GLU A 94 -8.78 -9.06 -15.97
C GLU A 94 -7.80 -8.24 -16.82
N VAL A 95 -7.77 -8.44 -18.15
CA VAL A 95 -6.91 -7.64 -19.04
C VAL A 95 -7.28 -6.16 -18.97
N LYS A 96 -8.57 -5.83 -18.95
CA LYS A 96 -9.04 -4.44 -18.77
C LYS A 96 -8.59 -3.87 -17.43
N ARG A 97 -8.73 -4.64 -16.34
CA ARG A 97 -8.30 -4.24 -15.00
C ARG A 97 -6.79 -4.01 -14.94
N GLN A 98 -5.99 -4.89 -15.55
CA GLN A 98 -4.54 -4.77 -15.62
C GLN A 98 -4.12 -3.49 -16.34
N LYS A 99 -4.72 -3.20 -17.51
CA LYS A 99 -4.45 -1.96 -18.25
C LYS A 99 -4.79 -0.70 -17.44
N SER A 100 -5.92 -0.70 -16.72
CA SER A 100 -6.25 0.41 -15.82
C SER A 100 -5.25 0.56 -14.68
N GLN A 101 -4.77 -0.56 -14.10
CA GLN A 101 -3.75 -0.54 -13.06
C GLN A 101 -2.39 -0.07 -13.56
N GLU A 102 -2.01 -0.40 -14.79
CA GLU A 102 -0.79 0.10 -15.44
C GLU A 102 -0.83 1.61 -15.62
N GLN A 103 -1.96 2.14 -16.11
CA GLN A 103 -2.15 3.59 -16.24
C GLN A 103 -2.03 4.29 -14.88
N MET A 104 -2.71 3.77 -13.86
CA MET A 104 -2.59 4.28 -12.49
C MET A 104 -1.16 4.16 -11.95
N SER A 105 -0.45 3.08 -12.29
CA SER A 105 0.95 2.89 -11.89
C SER A 105 1.83 4.03 -12.37
N VAL A 106 1.73 4.39 -13.65
CA VAL A 106 2.49 5.49 -14.25
C VAL A 106 2.17 6.82 -13.57
N GLU A 107 0.89 7.14 -13.40
CA GLU A 107 0.45 8.41 -12.80
C GLU A 107 0.92 8.56 -11.35
N TRP A 108 0.77 7.50 -10.54
CA TRP A 108 1.18 7.52 -9.14
C TRP A 108 2.69 7.48 -8.97
N ALA A 109 3.41 6.81 -9.87
CA ALA A 109 4.86 6.82 -9.89
C ALA A 109 5.39 8.23 -10.16
N GLN A 110 4.84 8.94 -11.15
CA GLN A 110 5.23 10.31 -11.46
C GLN A 110 4.96 11.26 -10.30
N LYS A 111 3.81 11.12 -9.62
CA LYS A 111 3.51 11.89 -8.40
C LYS A 111 4.54 11.65 -7.30
N ALA A 112 4.87 10.38 -7.01
CA ALA A 112 5.87 10.05 -6.00
C ALA A 112 7.25 10.63 -6.35
N GLN A 113 7.68 10.46 -7.60
CA GLN A 113 8.97 10.94 -8.07
C GLN A 113 9.07 12.46 -7.93
N THR A 114 8.03 13.19 -8.35
CA THR A 114 7.96 14.65 -8.20
C THR A 114 8.11 15.06 -6.74
N MET A 115 7.48 14.35 -5.81
CA MET A 115 7.60 14.64 -4.38
C MET A 115 9.00 14.33 -3.84
N ILE A 116 9.60 13.21 -4.24
CA ILE A 116 10.95 12.81 -3.83
C ILE A 116 12.01 13.78 -4.36
N GLU A 117 11.79 14.39 -5.52
CA GLU A 117 12.74 15.35 -6.11
C GLU A 117 12.58 16.78 -5.55
N GLN A 118 11.51 17.07 -4.81
CA GLN A 118 11.33 18.39 -4.21
C GLN A 118 12.45 18.69 -3.21
N PRO A 119 13.11 19.86 -3.29
CA PRO A 119 14.09 20.30 -2.29
C PRO A 119 13.49 20.38 -0.88
N ARG A 120 12.20 20.74 -0.81
CA ARG A 120 11.42 20.79 0.41
C ARG A 120 10.21 19.86 0.28
N LEU A 121 10.27 18.70 0.91
CA LEU A 121 9.18 17.72 0.90
C LEU A 121 8.01 18.24 1.75
N ASN A 122 6.80 18.23 1.19
CA ASN A 122 5.59 18.38 1.99
C ASN A 122 5.26 17.05 2.71
N LEU A 123 5.46 17.02 4.03
CA LEU A 123 5.28 15.80 4.84
C LEU A 123 3.83 15.31 4.85
N ALA A 124 2.85 16.22 4.83
CA ALA A 124 1.43 15.86 4.83
C ALA A 124 1.06 15.12 3.53
N ASP A 125 1.52 15.65 2.39
CA ASP A 125 1.30 15.02 1.09
C ASP A 125 2.03 13.68 1.01
N ALA A 126 3.27 13.61 1.52
CA ALA A 126 4.07 12.38 1.54
C ALA A 126 3.38 11.25 2.32
N LEU A 127 2.85 11.55 3.50
CA LEU A 127 2.11 10.60 4.32
C LEU A 127 0.77 10.20 3.67
N ALA A 128 0.12 11.12 2.95
CA ALA A 128 -1.14 10.87 2.25
C ALA A 128 -0.96 10.01 0.99
N TRP A 129 0.18 10.11 0.30
CA TRP A 129 0.42 9.48 -1.00
C TRP A 129 0.09 7.99 -1.02
N GLN A 130 0.56 7.20 -0.05
CA GLN A 130 0.32 5.76 -0.03
C GLN A 130 -1.17 5.44 0.10
N ARG A 131 -1.87 6.13 1.01
CA ARG A 131 -3.30 5.93 1.23
C ARG A 131 -4.10 6.30 -0.01
N ASP A 132 -3.77 7.43 -0.63
CA ASP A 132 -4.52 7.96 -1.75
C ASP A 132 -4.28 7.12 -3.02
N ALA A 133 -3.05 6.61 -3.21
CA ALA A 133 -2.71 5.64 -4.25
C ALA A 133 -3.45 4.31 -4.05
N ALA A 134 -3.51 3.79 -2.81
CA ALA A 134 -4.25 2.58 -2.50
C ALA A 134 -5.76 2.76 -2.73
N ARG A 135 -6.31 3.92 -2.35
CA ARG A 135 -7.72 4.28 -2.56
C ARG A 135 -8.06 4.37 -4.05
N ALA A 136 -7.12 4.83 -4.89
CA ALA A 136 -7.28 4.84 -6.33
C ALA A 136 -7.18 3.44 -6.96
N GLY A 137 -6.64 2.44 -6.25
CA GLY A 137 -6.44 1.09 -6.77
C GLY A 137 -5.09 0.88 -7.47
N ALA A 138 -4.10 1.75 -7.20
CA ALA A 138 -2.74 1.60 -7.73
C ALA A 138 -2.07 0.33 -7.18
N PRO A 139 -1.33 -0.43 -8.01
CA PRO A 139 -0.69 -1.68 -7.61
C PRO A 139 0.61 -1.43 -6.81
N LEU A 140 0.50 -0.96 -5.57
CA LEU A 140 1.63 -0.55 -4.71
C LEU A 140 2.68 -1.63 -4.39
N SER A 141 2.39 -2.91 -4.66
CA SER A 141 3.33 -4.01 -4.51
C SER A 141 4.13 -4.31 -5.77
N ARG A 142 3.83 -3.64 -6.89
CA ARG A 142 4.52 -3.82 -8.18
C ARG A 142 5.49 -2.66 -8.41
N GLU A 143 6.56 -2.94 -9.13
CA GLU A 143 7.48 -1.90 -9.57
C GLU A 143 6.84 -0.99 -10.65
N PRO A 144 7.16 0.32 -10.67
CA PRO A 144 8.12 1.02 -9.81
C PRO A 144 7.54 1.53 -8.47
N LEU A 145 6.24 1.31 -8.21
CA LEU A 145 5.55 1.89 -7.05
C LEU A 145 6.07 1.36 -5.71
N ALA A 146 6.48 0.10 -5.65
CA ALA A 146 7.02 -0.50 -4.44
C ALA A 146 8.31 0.21 -3.98
N ALA A 147 9.27 0.42 -4.89
CA ALA A 147 10.48 1.18 -4.60
C ALA A 147 10.19 2.64 -4.23
N LEU A 148 9.30 3.30 -4.96
CA LEU A 148 8.93 4.70 -4.68
C LEU A 148 8.26 4.87 -3.32
N LYS A 149 7.40 3.93 -2.94
CA LYS A 149 6.79 3.88 -1.61
C LYS A 149 7.86 3.80 -0.52
N GLN A 150 8.85 2.93 -0.70
CA GLN A 150 9.94 2.77 0.26
C GLN A 150 10.78 4.05 0.37
N ALA A 151 11.19 4.62 -0.76
CA ALA A 151 11.98 5.85 -0.80
C ALA A 151 11.26 7.03 -0.11
N LEU A 152 9.95 7.15 -0.34
CA LEU A 152 9.15 8.18 0.33
C LEU A 152 9.07 7.96 1.84
N ALA A 153 8.86 6.72 2.28
CA ALA A 153 8.82 6.37 3.70
C ALA A 153 10.17 6.61 4.41
N GLU A 154 11.28 6.27 3.76
CA GLU A 154 12.62 6.53 4.28
C GLU A 154 12.90 8.03 4.42
N ARG A 155 12.52 8.83 3.42
CA ARG A 155 12.69 10.29 3.46
C ARG A 155 11.83 10.93 4.56
N VAL A 156 10.57 10.51 4.70
CA VAL A 156 9.68 10.96 5.78
C VAL A 156 10.29 10.63 7.15
N LYS A 157 10.73 9.39 7.33
CA LYS A 157 11.36 8.96 8.58
C LYS A 157 12.61 9.78 8.92
N ALA A 158 13.48 10.05 7.94
CA ALA A 158 14.68 10.87 8.15
C ALA A 158 14.33 12.30 8.63
N ILE A 159 13.26 12.89 8.09
CA ILE A 159 12.76 14.20 8.53
C ILE A 159 12.20 14.13 9.94
N GLU A 160 11.41 13.10 10.26
CA GLU A 160 10.86 12.89 11.60
C GLU A 160 11.98 12.67 12.63
N ASP A 161 12.98 11.84 12.34
CA ASP A 161 14.13 11.60 13.20
C ASP A 161 14.94 12.90 13.44
N LEU A 162 15.07 13.74 12.41
CA LEU A 162 15.69 15.06 12.54
C LEU A 162 14.87 15.99 13.46
N GLN A 163 13.54 15.98 13.34
CA GLN A 163 12.65 16.73 14.23
C GLN A 163 12.76 16.29 15.69
N HIS A 164 12.81 14.97 15.94
CA HIS A 164 13.01 14.43 17.28
C HIS A 164 14.37 14.83 17.85
N ARG A 165 15.45 14.76 17.05
CA ARG A 165 16.77 15.24 17.48
C ARG A 165 16.76 16.70 17.89
N VAL A 166 16.04 17.59 17.17
CA VAL A 166 15.90 18.99 17.59
C VAL A 166 15.24 19.12 18.97
N GLN A 167 14.24 18.28 19.29
CA GLN A 167 13.62 18.27 20.62
C GLN A 167 14.59 17.81 21.70
N VAL A 168 15.36 16.75 21.42
CA VAL A 168 16.40 16.27 22.33
C VAL A 168 17.43 17.36 22.61
N GLU A 169 17.92 18.05 21.57
CA GLU A 169 18.88 19.14 21.75
C GLU A 169 18.30 20.32 22.52
N ARG A 170 17.01 20.62 22.34
CA ARG A 170 16.32 21.63 23.16
C ARG A 170 16.32 21.26 24.64
N GLU A 171 16.00 20.01 24.96
CA GLU A 171 16.00 19.51 26.35
C GLU A 171 17.42 19.53 26.94
N ALA A 172 18.42 19.13 26.16
CA ALA A 172 19.83 19.21 26.54
C ALA A 172 20.25 20.64 26.88
N ALA A 173 19.87 21.63 26.04
CA ALA A 173 20.15 23.04 26.29
C ALA A 173 19.56 23.53 27.63
N VAL A 174 18.34 23.10 27.96
CA VAL A 174 17.68 23.45 29.22
C VAL A 174 18.43 22.84 30.41
N LEU A 175 18.83 21.57 30.32
CA LEU A 175 19.59 20.91 31.39
C LEU A 175 20.97 21.57 31.60
N MET A 176 21.61 22.02 30.53
CA MET A 176 22.88 22.74 30.60
C MET A 176 22.70 24.12 31.24
N ALA A 177 21.65 24.87 30.87
CA ALA A 177 21.31 26.12 31.52
C ALA A 177 21.05 25.91 33.03
N GLN A 178 20.30 24.87 33.40
CA GLN A 178 20.06 24.53 34.80
C GLN A 178 21.36 24.19 35.56
N ARG A 179 22.31 23.50 34.91
CA ARG A 179 23.62 23.20 35.49
C ARG A 179 24.43 24.48 35.71
N ILE A 180 24.39 25.42 34.76
CA ILE A 180 25.02 26.74 34.92
C ILE A 180 24.41 27.47 36.12
N GLU A 181 23.09 27.51 36.23
CA GLU A 181 22.38 28.11 37.36
C GLU A 181 22.79 27.48 38.70
N VAL A 182 22.84 26.15 38.79
CA VAL A 182 23.26 25.47 40.03
C VAL A 182 24.70 25.85 40.40
N LEU A 183 25.62 25.85 39.43
CA LEU A 183 27.02 26.24 39.66
C LEU A 183 27.16 27.73 40.05
N SER A 184 26.29 28.61 39.55
CA SER A 184 26.29 30.03 39.90
C SER A 184 26.01 30.30 41.39
N THR A 185 25.41 29.33 42.08
CA THR A 185 25.15 29.40 43.53
C THR A 185 26.27 28.83 44.39
N LYS A 186 27.31 28.23 43.78
CA LYS A 186 28.44 27.62 44.49
C LYS A 186 29.50 28.66 44.88
N PRO A 187 30.37 28.36 45.87
CA PRO A 187 31.54 29.18 46.13
C PRO A 187 32.36 29.40 44.85
N TRP A 188 32.83 30.62 44.64
CA TRP A 188 33.48 31.03 43.38
C TRP A 188 34.58 30.07 42.92
N ARG A 189 35.44 29.58 43.84
CA ARG A 189 36.52 28.65 43.49
C ARG A 189 36.01 27.32 42.91
N GLU A 190 34.89 26.80 43.41
CA GLU A 190 34.28 25.57 42.88
C GLU A 190 33.69 25.81 41.48
N ALA A 191 33.00 26.93 41.30
CA ALA A 191 32.45 27.33 40.01
C ALA A 191 33.56 27.53 38.97
N GLN A 192 34.68 28.14 39.36
CA GLN A 192 35.86 28.34 38.52
C GLN A 192 36.52 27.02 38.11
N GLN A 193 36.65 26.06 39.03
CA GLN A 193 37.20 24.73 38.73
C GLN A 193 36.36 23.95 37.72
N MET A 194 35.04 24.13 37.74
CA MET A 194 34.10 23.45 36.82
C MET A 194 33.92 24.18 35.48
N ALA A 195 34.38 25.43 35.36
CA ALA A 195 34.10 26.29 34.22
C ALA A 195 34.58 25.72 32.89
N GLU A 196 35.78 25.13 32.84
CA GLU A 196 36.33 24.60 31.58
C GLU A 196 35.58 23.36 31.10
N ALA A 197 35.17 22.47 32.02
CA ALA A 197 34.34 21.32 31.66
C ALA A 197 32.98 21.78 31.12
N LEU A 198 32.37 22.77 31.76
CA LEU A 198 31.09 23.32 31.31
C LEU A 198 31.20 24.04 29.96
N ARG A 199 32.31 24.74 29.70
CA ARG A 199 32.62 25.33 28.38
C ARG A 199 32.65 24.25 27.31
N ALA A 200 33.39 23.16 27.55
CA ALA A 200 33.48 22.06 26.60
C ALA A 200 32.11 21.45 26.29
N ASP A 201 31.25 21.29 27.31
CA ASP A 201 29.89 20.80 27.13
C ASP A 201 29.04 21.77 26.28
N VAL A 202 29.10 23.07 26.55
CA VAL A 202 28.42 24.13 25.76
C VAL A 202 28.88 24.10 24.31
N ASP A 203 30.19 24.04 24.07
CA ASP A 203 30.75 23.98 22.72
C ASP A 203 30.32 22.71 21.98
N GLN A 204 30.31 21.56 22.66
CA GLN A 204 29.84 20.31 22.09
C GLN A 204 28.36 20.38 21.68
N TRP A 205 27.51 20.92 22.56
CA TRP A 205 26.10 21.12 22.25
C TRP A 205 25.90 22.07 21.06
N GLN A 206 26.66 23.17 20.98
CA GLN A 206 26.60 24.10 19.84
C GLN A 206 26.97 23.41 18.52
N GLN A 207 27.98 22.54 18.54
CA GLN A 207 28.37 21.74 17.38
C GLN A 207 27.26 20.77 16.97
N GLN A 208 26.63 20.08 17.92
CA GLN A 208 25.52 19.16 17.68
C GLN A 208 24.31 19.89 17.07
N ALA A 209 23.88 20.99 17.70
CA ALA A 209 22.83 21.85 17.18
C ALA A 209 23.17 22.40 15.78
N GLY A 210 24.43 22.76 15.54
CA GLY A 210 24.93 23.17 14.22
C GLY A 210 24.81 22.06 13.18
N ALA A 211 25.22 20.84 13.51
CA ALA A 211 25.17 19.69 12.61
C ALA A 211 23.74 19.36 12.15
N LEU A 212 22.73 19.53 13.00
CA LEU A 212 21.32 19.34 12.61
C LEU A 212 20.90 20.26 11.46
N THR A 213 21.37 21.52 11.47
CA THR A 213 21.03 22.51 10.43
C THR A 213 21.71 22.25 9.08
N GLN A 214 22.74 21.40 9.07
CA GLN A 214 23.48 21.00 7.86
C GLN A 214 22.91 19.71 7.24
N ASP A 215 21.94 19.07 7.89
CA ASP A 215 21.29 17.88 7.35
C ASP A 215 20.55 18.22 6.04
N PRO A 216 20.71 17.45 4.95
CA PRO A 216 20.05 17.72 3.67
C PRO A 216 18.52 17.81 3.77
N GLN A 217 17.92 17.16 4.78
CA GLN A 217 16.48 17.18 5.00
C GLN A 217 16.01 18.39 5.81
N TRP A 218 16.91 19.24 6.32
CA TRP A 218 16.59 20.39 7.18
C TRP A 218 15.53 21.32 6.58
N ALA A 219 15.57 21.56 5.27
CA ALA A 219 14.58 22.40 4.58
C ALA A 219 13.14 21.84 4.65
N SER A 220 12.99 20.53 4.86
CA SER A 220 11.70 19.82 4.92
C SER A 220 11.16 19.66 6.33
N VAL A 221 11.91 20.08 7.35
CA VAL A 221 11.47 20.08 8.74
C VAL A 221 10.30 21.06 8.94
N ASP A 222 9.39 20.73 9.85
CA ASP A 222 8.27 21.62 10.20
C ASP A 222 8.79 22.99 10.69
N VAL A 223 8.09 24.05 10.26
CA VAL A 223 8.48 25.45 10.46
C VAL A 223 8.66 25.86 11.92
N LYS A 224 8.12 25.09 12.88
CA LYS A 224 8.29 25.37 14.31
C LYS A 224 9.67 24.99 14.85
N PHE A 225 10.36 24.03 14.25
CA PHE A 225 11.60 23.48 14.81
C PHE A 225 12.84 24.37 14.61
N PRO A 226 13.07 25.01 13.44
CA PRO A 226 14.19 25.94 13.28
C PRO A 226 14.19 27.08 14.32
N PRO A 227 13.10 27.87 14.50
CA PRO A 227 13.10 28.93 15.51
C PRO A 227 13.18 28.39 16.94
N MET A 228 12.71 27.16 17.18
CA MET A 228 12.85 26.51 18.48
C MET A 228 14.32 26.19 18.81
N LEU A 229 15.09 25.67 17.85
CA LEU A 229 16.52 25.39 18.02
C LEU A 229 17.32 26.69 18.18
N ASP A 230 16.99 27.71 17.39
CA ASP A 230 17.63 29.03 17.48
C ASP A 230 17.39 29.68 18.85
N ALA A 231 16.16 29.60 19.37
CA ALA A 231 15.82 30.11 20.70
C ALA A 231 16.60 29.38 21.82
N SER A 232 16.70 28.05 21.74
CA SER A 232 17.53 27.26 22.68
C SER A 232 18.99 27.69 22.64
N ARG A 233 19.54 27.93 21.45
CA ARG A 233 20.92 28.38 21.27
C ARG A 233 21.15 29.76 21.89
N GLN A 234 20.27 30.71 21.58
CA GLN A 234 20.36 32.07 22.13
C GLN A 234 20.24 32.07 23.65
N GLN A 235 19.28 31.34 24.20
CA GLN A 235 19.10 31.27 25.65
C GLN A 235 20.32 30.66 26.35
N LEU A 236 20.85 29.54 25.85
CA LEU A 236 22.04 28.91 26.44
C LEU A 236 23.25 29.85 26.36
N GLN A 237 23.44 30.52 25.22
CA GLN A 237 24.54 31.46 25.04
C GLN A 237 24.46 32.63 26.03
N ILE A 238 23.29 33.23 26.22
CA ILE A 238 23.09 34.32 27.19
C ILE A 238 23.43 33.88 28.61
N VAL A 239 22.95 32.71 29.02
CA VAL A 239 23.22 32.15 30.36
C VAL A 239 24.70 31.85 30.54
N TRP A 240 25.35 31.31 29.51
CA TRP A 240 26.78 31.03 29.52
C TRP A 240 27.63 32.31 29.60
N ASP A 241 27.33 33.32 28.78
CA ASP A 241 28.05 34.60 28.77
C ASP A 241 27.91 35.33 30.12
N ALA A 242 26.71 35.34 30.70
CA ALA A 242 26.47 35.92 32.02
C ALA A 242 27.26 35.19 33.12
N PHE A 243 27.30 33.86 33.10
CA PHE A 243 28.09 33.06 34.04
C PHE A 243 29.59 33.33 33.89
N GLY A 244 30.11 33.34 32.65
CA GLY A 244 31.50 33.66 32.37
C GLY A 244 31.89 35.07 32.82
N ALA A 245 31.02 36.06 32.58
CA ALA A 245 31.24 37.44 33.03
C ALA A 245 31.25 37.56 34.56
N ALA A 246 30.40 36.80 35.26
CA ALA A 246 30.39 36.76 36.73
C ALA A 246 31.68 36.14 37.29
N LEU A 247 32.19 35.06 36.67
CA LEU A 247 33.45 34.44 37.07
C LEU A 247 34.69 35.33 36.87
N ALA A 248 34.59 36.36 36.02
CA ALA A 248 35.68 37.29 35.74
C ALA A 248 35.71 38.53 36.67
N GLN A 249 34.68 38.73 37.52
CA GLN A 249 34.55 39.91 38.41
C GLN A 249 35.20 39.72 39.79
N THR A 250 36.06 38.71 39.94
CA THR A 250 36.56 38.15 41.21
C THR A 250 38.04 37.86 41.13
#